data_AF-T1GB54-F1
#
_entry.id   AF-T1GB54-F1
#
_cell.length_a   1.000
_cell.length_b   1.000
_cell.length_c   1.000
_cell.angle_alpha   90.00
_cell.angle_beta   90.00
_cell.angle_gamma   90.00
#
_symmetry.space_group_name_H-M   'P 1'
#
loop_
_entity.id
_entity.type
_entity.pdbx_description
1 polymer ?
#
loop_
_entity_poly.entity_id
_entity_poly.type
_entity_poly.pdbx_seq_one_letter_code
_entity_poly.pdbx_strand_id
1 'polypeptide(L)'
;MDSTSTQSNLTKIKWAHAVNSCTELQEALKNNKIQMLEADIILGQINNCGSFLPVMGHPPATSSDITLKDFLLTVLEFNQNAVNSKGVKLDFKSIEVFEKSLGILEELWNKITFEIWLNADIVKGPVEQTKPSQAVLSIGWTTLWGPEFREGVYTKDELKDMIAAIKDNHITNKNITFPIRAGIAANSLKEMKQFIQDLGKDNFYTFTIWSSVQDFVDVANLKTFILEFGFDRVYLDVPKDLEDKLNL
;
A
#
# COMPACT_ATOMS: atom_id res chain seq x y z
N MET A 1 17.20 21.31 -26.39
CA MET A 1 16.42 20.07 -26.55
C MET A 1 15.90 19.75 -25.16
N ASP A 2 14.69 20.22 -24.85
CA ASP A 2 14.05 19.92 -23.57
C ASP A 2 13.70 18.44 -23.55
N SER A 3 14.37 17.68 -22.69
CA SER A 3 13.88 16.37 -22.28
C SER A 3 12.69 16.62 -21.35
N THR A 4 11.50 16.75 -21.91
CA THR A 4 10.25 16.54 -21.17
C THR A 4 10.23 15.08 -20.74
N SER A 5 10.87 14.80 -19.60
CA SER A 5 10.55 13.65 -18.77
C SER A 5 9.03 13.72 -18.57
N THR A 6 8.29 12.87 -19.28
CA THR A 6 6.87 12.64 -18.98
C THR A 6 6.83 12.17 -17.53
N GLN A 7 6.54 13.09 -16.61
CA GLN A 7 6.32 12.77 -15.21
C GLN A 7 5.29 11.63 -15.17
N SER A 8 5.68 10.50 -14.56
CA SER A 8 4.82 9.32 -14.48
C SER A 8 3.52 9.72 -13.79
N ASN A 9 2.38 9.48 -14.44
CA ASN A 9 1.07 9.73 -13.83
C ASN A 9 0.65 8.49 -13.02
N LEU A 10 1.02 8.48 -11.74
CA LEU A 10 0.79 7.38 -10.82
C LEU A 10 -0.70 7.19 -10.49
N THR A 11 -1.55 8.19 -10.71
CA THR A 11 -3.00 8.04 -10.50
C THR A 11 -3.68 7.20 -11.56
N LYS A 12 -2.98 6.82 -12.65
CA LYS A 12 -3.51 5.95 -13.71
C LYS A 12 -3.20 4.47 -13.48
N ILE A 13 -2.37 4.14 -12.49
CA ILE A 13 -2.06 2.77 -12.11
C ILE A 13 -3.35 2.07 -11.65
N LYS A 14 -3.64 0.90 -12.22
CA LYS A 14 -4.83 0.12 -11.86
C LYS A 14 -4.46 -1.02 -10.93
N TRP A 15 -5.35 -1.21 -9.96
CA TRP A 15 -5.19 -2.14 -8.86
C TRP A 15 -6.23 -3.25 -8.98
N ALA A 16 -5.81 -4.48 -8.71
CA ALA A 16 -6.72 -5.53 -8.27
C ALA A 16 -6.65 -5.56 -6.74
N HIS A 17 -7.79 -5.42 -6.08
CA HIS A 17 -7.88 -5.35 -4.61
C HIS A 17 -8.31 -6.70 -4.05
N ALA A 18 -7.93 -6.97 -2.80
CA ALA A 18 -8.31 -8.17 -2.06
C ALA A 18 -8.04 -9.46 -2.85
N VAL A 19 -6.86 -9.54 -3.48
CA VAL A 19 -6.44 -10.71 -4.25
C VAL A 19 -6.02 -11.83 -3.29
N ASN A 20 -7.01 -12.43 -2.64
CA ASN A 20 -6.85 -13.21 -1.42
C ASN A 20 -6.96 -14.73 -1.61
N SER A 21 -7.14 -15.19 -2.84
CA SER A 21 -7.28 -16.60 -3.21
C SER A 21 -6.55 -16.93 -4.51
N CYS A 22 -6.37 -18.23 -4.76
CA CYS A 22 -5.83 -18.73 -6.04
C CYS A 22 -6.64 -18.22 -7.23
N THR A 23 -7.98 -18.24 -7.14
CA THR A 23 -8.86 -17.81 -8.23
C THR A 23 -8.68 -16.32 -8.52
N GLU A 24 -8.74 -15.47 -7.50
CA GLU A 24 -8.58 -14.02 -7.65
C GLU A 24 -7.20 -13.67 -8.23
N LEU A 25 -6.15 -14.36 -7.77
CA LEU A 25 -4.80 -14.17 -8.31
C LEU A 25 -4.74 -14.50 -9.80
N GLN A 26 -5.27 -15.65 -10.22
CA GLN A 26 -5.25 -16.05 -11.62
C GLN A 26 -6.05 -15.11 -12.52
N GLU A 27 -7.17 -14.58 -12.04
CA GLU A 27 -7.96 -13.59 -12.77
C GLU A 27 -7.23 -12.25 -12.90
N ALA A 28 -6.63 -11.77 -11.82
CA ALA A 28 -5.89 -10.52 -11.80
C ALA A 28 -4.63 -10.56 -12.69
N LEU A 29 -3.89 -11.67 -12.69
CA LEU A 29 -2.71 -11.87 -13.54
C LEU A 29 -3.08 -11.84 -15.04
N LYS A 30 -4.19 -12.48 -15.43
CA LYS A 30 -4.67 -12.49 -16.83
C LYS A 30 -5.14 -11.13 -17.32
N ASN A 31 -5.52 -10.22 -16.43
CA ASN A 31 -6.01 -8.91 -16.80
C ASN A 31 -4.84 -7.96 -17.15
N ASN A 32 -4.69 -7.65 -18.43
CA ASN A 32 -3.61 -6.77 -18.93
C ASN A 32 -3.74 -5.30 -18.48
N LYS A 33 -4.92 -4.88 -17.99
CA LYS A 33 -5.16 -3.52 -17.50
C LYS A 33 -4.69 -3.30 -16.07
N ILE A 34 -4.51 -4.36 -15.30
CA ILE A 34 -4.05 -4.30 -13.90
C ILE A 34 -2.52 -4.20 -13.88
N GLN A 35 -1.98 -3.30 -13.07
CA GLN A 35 -0.53 -3.18 -12.86
C GLN A 35 -0.10 -3.53 -11.43
N MET A 36 -0.98 -3.35 -10.45
CA MET A 36 -0.70 -3.67 -9.05
C MET A 36 -1.70 -4.68 -8.49
N LEU A 37 -1.21 -5.64 -7.73
CA LEU A 37 -2.01 -6.59 -6.95
C LEU A 37 -1.93 -6.18 -5.48
N GLU A 38 -3.06 -5.86 -4.88
CA GLU A 38 -3.17 -5.67 -3.43
C GLU A 38 -3.78 -6.94 -2.83
N ALA A 39 -3.12 -7.46 -1.80
CA ALA A 39 -3.53 -8.69 -1.13
C ALA A 39 -3.34 -8.58 0.38
N ASP A 40 -4.36 -9.01 1.10
CA ASP A 40 -4.40 -9.03 2.55
C ASP A 40 -3.69 -10.28 3.07
N ILE A 41 -3.00 -10.17 4.20
CA ILE A 41 -2.32 -11.32 4.81
C ILE A 41 -2.78 -11.48 6.25
N ILE A 42 -3.22 -12.70 6.56
CA ILE A 42 -3.60 -13.13 7.90
C ILE A 42 -2.75 -14.32 8.33
N LEU A 43 -2.72 -14.55 9.64
CA LEU A 43 -2.28 -15.81 10.18
C LEU A 43 -3.43 -16.81 10.09
N GLY A 44 -3.29 -17.84 9.24
CA GLY A 44 -4.36 -18.77 8.95
C GLY A 44 -3.88 -20.15 8.53
N GLN A 45 -4.83 -21.05 8.28
CA GLN A 45 -4.57 -22.40 7.80
C GLN A 45 -4.84 -22.53 6.30
N ILE A 46 -4.13 -23.42 5.61
CA ILE A 46 -4.47 -23.76 4.23
C ILE A 46 -5.62 -24.75 4.24
N ASN A 47 -6.73 -24.38 3.61
CA ASN A 47 -7.94 -25.19 3.50
C ASN A 47 -8.40 -25.75 4.86
N ASN A 48 -8.32 -24.94 5.92
CA ASN A 48 -8.67 -25.31 7.31
C ASN A 48 -7.89 -26.51 7.88
N CYS A 49 -6.67 -26.74 7.38
CA CYS A 49 -5.83 -27.86 7.80
C CYS A 49 -4.39 -27.42 8.08
N GLY A 50 -3.71 -28.15 8.96
CA GLY A 50 -2.29 -27.97 9.25
C GLY A 50 -1.99 -26.84 10.24
N SER A 51 -0.74 -26.37 10.23
CA SER A 51 -0.28 -25.27 11.09
C SER A 51 -0.83 -23.93 10.63
N PHE A 52 -0.78 -22.94 11.52
CA PHE A 52 -1.00 -21.55 11.15
C PHE A 52 0.25 -20.98 10.47
N LEU A 53 0.07 -20.36 9.31
CA LEU A 53 1.12 -19.66 8.55
C LEU A 53 0.55 -18.39 7.89
N PRO A 54 1.41 -17.50 7.38
CA PRO A 54 0.96 -16.37 6.57
C PRO A 54 0.26 -16.86 5.30
N VAL A 55 -1.03 -16.56 5.20
CA VAL A 55 -1.88 -16.90 4.05
C VAL A 55 -2.59 -15.66 3.55
N MET A 56 -2.95 -15.65 2.27
CA MET A 56 -3.69 -14.53 1.69
C MET A 56 -5.13 -14.54 2.21
N GLY A 57 -5.62 -13.44 2.75
CA GLY A 57 -6.94 -13.38 3.37
C GLY A 57 -7.16 -12.14 4.22
N HIS A 58 -8.43 -11.76 4.35
CA HIS A 58 -8.87 -10.65 5.17
C HIS A 58 -9.74 -11.15 6.35
N PRO A 59 -9.59 -10.62 7.58
CA PRO A 59 -10.50 -10.93 8.68
C PRO A 59 -11.98 -10.72 8.29
N PRO A 60 -12.92 -11.57 8.73
CA PRO A 60 -12.78 -12.58 9.77
C PRO A 60 -12.31 -13.95 9.26
N ALA A 61 -11.79 -14.06 8.04
CA ALA A 61 -11.24 -15.32 7.55
C ALA A 61 -10.09 -15.80 8.45
N THR A 62 -10.00 -17.12 8.60
CA THR A 62 -8.93 -17.80 9.35
C THR A 62 -8.22 -18.85 8.50
N SER A 63 -8.56 -18.92 7.22
CA SER A 63 -8.02 -19.89 6.26
C SER A 63 -8.03 -19.33 4.85
N SER A 64 -7.16 -19.85 4.00
CA SER A 64 -7.11 -19.56 2.57
C SER A 64 -6.77 -20.81 1.76
N ASP A 65 -6.88 -20.73 0.44
CA ASP A 65 -6.37 -21.74 -0.48
C ASP A 65 -4.92 -21.45 -0.94
N ILE A 66 -4.36 -20.28 -0.60
CA ILE A 66 -3.04 -19.84 -1.04
C ILE A 66 -2.19 -19.26 0.10
N THR A 67 -0.94 -19.70 0.16
CA THR A 67 0.05 -19.16 1.12
C THR A 67 0.68 -17.87 0.59
N LEU A 68 1.27 -17.06 1.47
CA LEU A 68 2.10 -15.92 1.03
C LEU A 68 3.21 -16.35 0.08
N LYS A 69 3.86 -17.48 0.38
CA LYS A 69 4.97 -17.99 -0.41
C LYS A 69 4.51 -18.37 -1.82
N ASP A 70 3.43 -19.13 -1.93
CA ASP A 70 2.90 -19.60 -3.23
C ASP A 70 2.36 -18.43 -4.06
N PHE A 71 1.71 -17.46 -3.42
CA PHE A 71 1.30 -16.20 -4.06
C PHE A 71 2.49 -15.49 -4.72
N LEU A 72 3.55 -15.22 -3.95
CA LEU A 72 4.73 -14.50 -4.46
C LEU A 72 5.47 -15.29 -5.55
N LEU A 73 5.59 -16.61 -5.40
CA LEU A 73 6.17 -17.47 -6.43
C LEU A 73 5.35 -17.46 -7.72
N THR A 74 4.02 -17.48 -7.62
CA THR A 74 3.12 -17.42 -8.77
C THR A 74 3.26 -16.09 -9.51
N VAL A 75 3.30 -14.97 -8.78
CA VAL A 75 3.52 -13.64 -9.39
C VAL A 75 4.90 -13.56 -10.04
N LEU A 76 5.93 -14.10 -9.38
CA LEU A 76 7.29 -14.16 -9.92
C LEU A 76 7.34 -14.93 -11.24
N GLU A 77 6.77 -16.13 -11.28
CA GLU A 77 6.72 -16.97 -12.48
C GLU A 77 5.98 -16.27 -13.62
N PHE A 78 4.84 -15.63 -13.33
CA PHE A 78 4.11 -14.84 -14.31
C PHE A 78 4.98 -13.70 -14.87
N ASN A 79 5.62 -12.92 -13.99
CA ASN A 79 6.39 -11.75 -14.36
C ASN A 79 7.65 -12.07 -15.18
N GLN A 80 8.22 -13.28 -15.07
CA GLN A 80 9.38 -13.69 -15.88
C GLN A 80 9.13 -13.62 -17.39
N ASN A 81 7.89 -13.84 -17.82
CA ASN A 81 7.52 -13.89 -19.24
C ASN A 81 6.45 -12.85 -19.61
N ALA A 82 6.01 -12.02 -18.67
CA ALA A 82 4.96 -11.06 -18.90
C ALA A 82 5.48 -9.83 -19.64
N VAL A 83 4.76 -9.41 -20.68
CA VAL A 83 4.97 -8.10 -21.32
C VAL A 83 4.71 -6.96 -20.32
N ASN A 84 3.69 -7.13 -19.48
CA ASN A 84 3.33 -6.19 -18.41
C ASN A 84 3.46 -6.90 -17.06
N SER A 85 4.62 -6.72 -16.42
CA SER A 85 4.83 -7.22 -15.05
C SER A 85 3.86 -6.57 -14.06
N LYS A 86 3.45 -7.32 -13.05
CA LYS A 86 2.63 -6.83 -11.94
C LYS A 86 3.52 -6.46 -10.76
N GLY A 87 3.27 -5.31 -10.13
CA GLY A 87 3.74 -5.05 -8.76
C GLY A 87 2.76 -5.64 -7.73
N VAL A 88 3.20 -5.71 -6.49
CA VAL A 88 2.44 -6.32 -5.38
C VAL A 88 2.47 -5.39 -4.17
N LYS A 89 1.32 -5.20 -3.52
CA LYS A 89 1.17 -4.58 -2.21
C LYS A 89 0.65 -5.62 -1.23
N LEU A 90 1.46 -5.93 -0.24
CA LEU A 90 1.16 -6.89 0.82
C LEU A 90 0.60 -6.14 2.03
N ASP A 91 -0.67 -6.35 2.37
CA ASP A 91 -1.33 -5.72 3.50
C ASP A 91 -1.40 -6.65 4.73
N PHE A 92 -0.49 -6.44 5.67
CA PHE A 92 -0.38 -7.28 6.87
C PHE A 92 -1.41 -6.88 7.92
N LYS A 93 -2.32 -7.78 8.27
CA LYS A 93 -3.43 -7.49 9.21
C LYS A 93 -3.04 -7.58 10.68
N SER A 94 -1.80 -7.95 11.00
CA SER A 94 -1.24 -7.92 12.36
C SER A 94 0.29 -7.89 12.36
N ILE A 95 0.91 -7.46 13.47
CA ILE A 95 2.38 -7.56 13.65
C ILE A 95 2.82 -9.02 13.58
N GLU A 96 2.06 -9.91 14.21
CA GLU A 96 2.40 -11.34 14.25
C GLU A 96 2.51 -11.96 12.85
N VAL A 97 1.59 -11.62 11.93
CA VAL A 97 1.66 -12.13 10.56
C VAL A 97 2.81 -11.51 9.77
N PHE A 98 3.14 -10.23 10.03
CA PHE A 98 4.30 -9.58 9.44
C PHE A 98 5.60 -10.27 9.86
N GLU A 99 5.81 -10.47 11.17
CA GLU A 99 7.00 -11.14 11.71
C GLU A 99 7.16 -12.57 11.18
N LYS A 100 6.07 -13.34 11.12
CA LYS A 100 6.08 -14.70 10.54
C LYS A 100 6.35 -14.72 9.04
N SER A 101 6.14 -13.60 8.35
CA SER A 101 6.38 -13.47 6.91
C SER A 101 7.81 -13.11 6.56
N LEU A 102 8.61 -12.58 7.51
CA LEU A 102 9.97 -12.09 7.23
C LEU A 102 10.86 -13.17 6.62
N GLY A 103 10.86 -14.38 7.17
CA GLY A 103 11.65 -15.48 6.62
C GLY A 103 11.27 -15.86 5.18
N ILE A 104 9.98 -15.75 4.82
CA ILE A 104 9.49 -15.98 3.45
C ILE A 104 9.98 -14.87 2.53
N LEU A 105 9.85 -13.61 2.97
CA LEU A 105 10.29 -12.45 2.21
C LEU A 105 11.80 -12.46 1.98
N GLU A 106 12.60 -12.79 3.00
CA GLU A 106 14.06 -12.90 2.92
C GLU A 106 14.50 -14.01 1.94
N GLU A 107 13.84 -15.18 1.97
CA GLU A 107 14.11 -16.29 1.05
C GLU A 107 13.87 -15.90 -0.42
N LEU A 108 12.81 -15.13 -0.68
CA LEU A 108 12.40 -14.75 -2.02
C LEU A 108 13.02 -13.44 -2.50
N TRP A 109 13.63 -12.65 -1.61
CA TRP A 109 14.04 -11.28 -1.89
C TRP A 109 14.90 -11.13 -3.14
N ASN A 110 15.97 -11.93 -3.22
CA ASN A 110 16.91 -11.89 -4.34
C ASN A 110 16.31 -12.41 -5.66
N LYS A 111 15.12 -13.02 -5.62
CA LYS A 111 14.39 -13.50 -6.80
C LYS A 111 13.34 -12.51 -7.27
N ILE A 112 12.81 -11.66 -6.37
CA ILE A 112 11.78 -10.68 -6.71
C ILE A 112 12.40 -9.59 -7.59
N THR A 113 11.96 -9.55 -8.85
CA THR A 113 12.39 -8.56 -9.85
C THR A 113 11.35 -7.47 -10.08
N PHE A 114 10.22 -7.55 -9.39
CA PHE A 114 9.09 -6.64 -9.52
C PHE A 114 8.92 -5.78 -8.27
N GLU A 115 8.14 -4.72 -8.39
CA GLU A 115 7.88 -3.78 -7.30
C GLU A 115 7.03 -4.43 -6.21
N ILE A 116 7.55 -4.47 -4.98
CA ILE A 116 6.84 -4.99 -3.81
C ILE A 116 6.71 -3.92 -2.73
N TRP A 117 5.49 -3.74 -2.24
CA TRP A 117 5.14 -2.82 -1.18
C TRP A 117 4.74 -3.62 0.05
N LEU A 118 5.30 -3.25 1.19
CA LEU A 118 4.94 -3.84 2.47
C LEU A 118 4.07 -2.81 3.20
N ASN A 119 2.74 -3.02 3.16
CA ASN A 119 1.78 -2.20 3.87
C ASN A 119 1.60 -2.71 5.30
N ALA A 120 1.89 -1.83 6.26
CA ALA A 120 1.73 -2.11 7.67
C ALA A 120 1.20 -0.86 8.37
N ASP A 121 -0.13 -0.74 8.47
CA ASP A 121 -0.81 0.26 9.30
C ASP A 121 -0.78 -0.14 10.79
N ILE A 122 0.41 -0.40 11.35
CA ILE A 122 0.55 -1.18 12.60
C ILE A 122 1.44 -0.53 13.68
N VAL A 123 1.62 0.79 13.73
CA VAL A 123 2.62 1.34 14.67
C VAL A 123 2.20 1.23 16.16
N LYS A 124 2.96 0.42 16.92
CA LYS A 124 3.79 0.90 18.06
C LYS A 124 5.01 0.00 18.32
N GLY A 125 6.21 0.59 18.25
CA GLY A 125 7.41 0.17 19.00
C GLY A 125 8.54 -0.53 18.21
N PRO A 126 9.82 -0.35 18.61
CA PRO A 126 11.00 -0.59 17.80
C PRO A 126 11.46 -2.05 17.89
N VAL A 127 11.72 -2.66 16.74
CA VAL A 127 12.59 -3.83 16.66
C VAL A 127 13.52 -3.60 15.48
N GLU A 128 14.83 -3.56 15.75
CA GLU A 128 15.86 -3.70 14.73
C GLU A 128 15.62 -5.03 14.01
N GLN A 129 14.89 -5.00 12.90
CA GLN A 129 14.73 -6.12 12.01
C GLN A 129 15.20 -5.69 10.63
N THR A 130 15.93 -6.59 9.98
CA THR A 130 16.51 -6.49 8.65
C THR A 130 15.46 -6.06 7.64
N LYS A 131 15.32 -4.74 7.43
CA LYS A 131 14.39 -4.18 6.45
C LYS A 131 14.94 -4.51 5.06
N PRO A 132 14.15 -5.16 4.19
CA PRO A 132 14.61 -5.49 2.85
C PRO A 132 14.96 -4.21 2.10
N SER A 133 16.17 -4.14 1.55
CA SER A 133 16.73 -2.87 1.07
C SER A 133 16.02 -2.30 -0.17
N GLN A 134 15.28 -3.15 -0.90
CA GLN A 134 14.64 -2.85 -2.18
C GLN A 134 13.09 -2.67 -2.08
N ALA A 135 12.49 -2.77 -0.89
CA ALA A 135 11.05 -2.66 -0.71
C ALA A 135 10.61 -1.19 -0.74
N VAL A 136 9.41 -0.91 -1.25
CA VAL A 136 8.71 0.34 -0.92
C VAL A 136 8.02 0.13 0.42
N LEU A 137 8.33 1.00 1.39
CA LEU A 137 7.67 0.96 2.70
C LEU A 137 6.33 1.69 2.59
N SER A 138 5.23 1.00 2.87
CA SER A 138 3.90 1.61 2.95
C SER A 138 3.48 1.71 4.42
N ILE A 139 3.70 2.89 5.02
CA ILE A 139 3.49 3.12 6.46
C ILE A 139 2.44 4.21 6.68
N GLY A 140 1.34 3.87 7.33
CA GLY A 140 0.21 4.76 7.52
C GLY A 140 -0.31 4.83 8.94
N TRP A 141 -1.49 5.43 9.05
CA TRP A 141 -2.21 5.61 10.30
C TRP A 141 -3.46 4.74 10.30
N THR A 142 -3.78 4.13 11.44
CA THR A 142 -5.09 3.50 11.62
C THR A 142 -6.16 4.60 11.70
N THR A 143 -7.14 4.57 10.80
CA THR A 143 -8.20 5.58 10.75
C THR A 143 -9.58 4.94 10.90
N LEU A 144 -10.46 5.54 11.71
CA LEU A 144 -11.89 5.23 11.69
C LEU A 144 -12.59 6.25 10.78
N TRP A 145 -12.94 5.84 9.56
CA TRP A 145 -13.69 6.66 8.60
C TRP A 145 -14.80 5.84 7.96
N GLY A 146 -15.89 6.50 7.57
CA GLY A 146 -17.09 5.83 7.06
C GLY A 146 -18.15 6.79 6.53
N PRO A 147 -19.35 6.29 6.17
CA PRO A 147 -20.37 7.02 5.42
C PRO A 147 -20.95 8.22 6.15
N GLU A 148 -20.82 8.34 7.46
CA GLU A 148 -21.35 9.46 8.27
C GLU A 148 -20.27 10.46 8.70
N PHE A 149 -18.99 10.11 8.54
CA PHE A 149 -17.89 10.99 8.89
C PHE A 149 -17.69 12.03 7.78
N ARG A 150 -17.69 13.30 8.16
CA ARG A 150 -17.44 14.45 7.28
C ARG A 150 -16.25 15.27 7.74
N GLU A 151 -15.97 15.19 9.04
CA GLU A 151 -14.99 15.99 9.74
C GLU A 151 -13.89 15.07 10.25
N GLY A 152 -12.65 15.51 10.07
CA GLY A 152 -11.45 14.81 10.51
C GLY A 152 -10.27 15.18 9.63
N VAL A 153 -9.12 15.32 10.27
CA VAL A 153 -7.85 15.71 9.66
C VAL A 153 -6.74 14.92 10.31
N TYR A 154 -5.67 14.66 9.57
CA TYR A 154 -4.43 14.15 10.17
C TYR A 154 -3.84 15.24 11.06
N THR A 155 -3.78 14.97 12.36
CA THR A 155 -3.37 15.96 13.34
C THR A 155 -1.85 16.14 13.34
N LYS A 156 -1.39 17.30 13.83
CA LYS A 156 0.05 17.57 13.91
C LYS A 156 0.80 16.56 14.78
N ASP A 157 0.17 16.05 15.83
CA ASP A 157 0.81 15.11 16.74
C ASP A 157 0.95 13.72 16.09
N GLU A 158 -0.08 13.23 15.40
CA GLU A 158 0.00 11.99 14.61
C GLU A 158 1.07 12.06 13.50
N LEU A 159 1.21 13.22 12.86
CA LEU A 159 2.22 13.45 11.82
C LEU A 159 3.63 13.49 12.42
N LYS A 160 3.80 14.09 13.60
CA LYS A 160 5.09 14.10 14.32
C LYS A 160 5.48 12.70 14.79
N ASP A 161 4.53 11.93 15.30
CA ASP A 161 4.76 10.55 15.75
C ASP A 161 5.25 9.69 14.57
N MET A 162 4.70 9.87 13.37
CA MET A 162 5.19 9.22 12.15
C MET A 162 6.63 9.64 11.81
N ILE A 163 6.94 10.94 11.86
CA ILE A 163 8.31 11.42 11.62
C ILE A 163 9.30 10.83 12.64
N ALA A 164 8.91 10.79 13.92
CA ALA A 164 9.71 10.19 14.98
C ALA A 164 9.95 8.70 14.70
N ALA A 165 8.90 7.94 14.36
CA ALA A 165 9.02 6.53 14.00
C ALA A 165 9.98 6.30 12.82
N ILE A 166 9.94 7.13 11.78
CA ILE A 166 10.85 7.03 10.63
C ILE A 166 12.30 7.29 11.05
N LYS A 167 12.53 8.33 11.85
CA LYS A 167 13.88 8.74 12.31
C LYS A 167 14.47 7.74 13.31
N ASP A 168 13.70 7.34 14.31
CA ASP A 168 14.11 6.42 15.38
C ASP A 168 14.43 5.03 14.83
N ASN A 169 13.79 4.63 13.72
CA ASN A 169 14.08 3.37 13.03
C ASN A 169 15.04 3.53 11.84
N HIS A 170 15.77 4.65 11.77
CA HIS A 170 16.82 4.95 10.78
C HIS A 170 16.40 4.72 9.32
N ILE A 171 15.14 5.00 8.98
CA ILE A 171 14.62 4.86 7.62
C ILE A 171 15.14 6.04 6.80
N THR A 172 16.24 5.82 6.07
CA THR A 172 16.92 6.83 5.24
C THR A 172 17.26 6.26 3.87
N ASN A 173 17.22 7.10 2.84
CA ASN A 173 17.44 6.73 1.43
C ASN A 173 16.52 5.61 0.94
N LYS A 174 15.25 5.63 1.39
CA LYS A 174 14.21 4.68 1.00
C LYS A 174 13.10 5.34 0.18
N ASN A 175 12.39 4.52 -0.58
CA ASN A 175 11.10 4.88 -1.16
C ASN A 175 10.02 4.56 -0.14
N ILE A 176 9.27 5.57 0.25
CA ILE A 176 8.16 5.46 1.21
C ILE A 176 6.89 5.90 0.51
N THR A 177 5.83 5.12 0.65
CA THR A 177 4.48 5.59 0.34
C THR A 177 3.69 5.70 1.64
N PHE A 178 2.93 6.78 1.79
CA PHE A 178 2.06 7.01 2.94
C PHE A 178 0.62 6.70 2.54
N PRO A 179 0.05 5.55 2.94
CA PRO A 179 -1.35 5.28 2.71
C PRO A 179 -2.18 6.24 3.57
N ILE A 180 -3.03 7.02 2.91
CA ILE A 180 -3.90 8.01 3.56
C ILE A 180 -5.34 7.81 3.11
N ARG A 181 -6.28 7.88 4.06
CA ARG A 181 -7.70 7.71 3.80
C ARG A 181 -8.23 8.90 3.03
N ALA A 182 -8.89 8.67 1.90
CA ALA A 182 -9.32 9.70 0.94
C ALA A 182 -10.16 10.81 1.57
N GLY A 183 -11.12 10.46 2.44
CA GLY A 183 -11.97 11.44 3.12
C GLY A 183 -11.21 12.35 4.09
N ILE A 184 -10.20 11.82 4.78
CA ILE A 184 -9.36 12.60 5.71
C ILE A 184 -8.33 13.42 4.92
N ALA A 185 -7.73 12.83 3.88
CA ALA A 185 -6.78 13.50 2.99
C ALA A 185 -7.39 14.75 2.34
N ALA A 186 -8.65 14.66 1.89
CA ALA A 186 -9.40 15.80 1.36
C ALA A 186 -9.40 17.01 2.31
N ASN A 187 -9.42 16.77 3.62
CA ASN A 187 -9.44 17.83 4.63
C ASN A 187 -8.04 18.23 5.15
N SER A 188 -6.97 17.53 4.77
CA SER A 188 -5.65 17.60 5.43
C SER A 188 -4.53 18.18 4.56
N LEU A 189 -4.86 18.94 3.50
CA LEU A 189 -3.86 19.45 2.55
C LEU A 189 -2.75 20.26 3.23
N LYS A 190 -3.13 21.16 4.15
CA LYS A 190 -2.17 22.04 4.83
C LYS A 190 -1.26 21.23 5.75
N GLU A 191 -1.84 20.31 6.51
CA GLU A 191 -1.15 19.44 7.46
C GLU A 191 -0.18 18.51 6.73
N MET A 192 -0.60 17.92 5.61
CA MET A 192 0.26 17.04 4.80
C MET A 192 1.40 17.80 4.12
N LYS A 193 1.17 19.03 3.66
CA LYS A 193 2.27 19.87 3.15
C LYS A 193 3.31 20.15 4.23
N GLN A 194 2.87 20.43 5.45
CA GLN A 194 3.78 20.63 6.58
C GLN A 194 4.53 19.33 6.92
N PHE A 195 3.84 18.20 6.96
CA PHE A 195 4.44 16.89 7.21
C PHE A 195 5.58 16.58 6.23
N ILE A 196 5.36 16.77 4.93
CA ILE A 196 6.40 16.54 3.92
C ILE A 196 7.58 17.51 4.08
N GLN A 197 7.33 18.77 4.45
CA GLN A 197 8.41 19.72 4.75
C GLN A 197 9.24 19.27 5.95
N ASP A 198 8.58 18.81 7.02
CA ASP A 198 9.21 18.39 8.27
C ASP A 198 9.93 17.03 8.15
N LEU A 199 9.45 16.16 7.26
CA LEU A 199 10.06 14.87 6.92
C LEU A 199 11.43 15.07 6.24
N GLY A 200 11.59 16.13 5.46
CA GLY A 200 12.84 16.44 4.76
C GLY A 200 12.98 15.68 3.42
N LYS A 201 14.21 15.58 2.92
CA LYS A 201 14.52 15.03 1.57
C LYS A 201 15.26 13.69 1.60
N ASP A 202 15.42 13.10 2.78
CA ASP A 202 16.22 11.88 2.96
C ASP A 202 15.57 10.64 2.35
N ASN A 203 14.25 10.71 2.11
CA ASN A 203 13.48 9.63 1.50
C ASN A 203 12.67 10.17 0.31
N PHE A 204 12.53 9.35 -0.73
CA PHE A 204 11.54 9.62 -1.77
C PHE A 204 10.16 9.25 -1.24
N TYR A 205 9.20 10.17 -1.35
CA TYR A 205 7.86 9.95 -0.85
C TYR A 205 6.80 9.91 -1.97
N THR A 206 5.76 9.15 -1.72
CA THR A 206 4.46 9.23 -2.40
C THR A 206 3.33 9.13 -1.37
N PHE A 207 2.11 9.47 -1.77
CA PHE A 207 0.89 9.14 -1.06
C PHE A 207 0.14 8.04 -1.81
N THR A 208 -0.39 7.05 -1.07
CA THR A 208 -1.38 6.11 -1.59
C THR A 208 -2.73 6.50 -1.03
N ILE A 209 -3.53 7.20 -1.83
CA ILE A 209 -4.85 7.64 -1.40
C ILE A 209 -5.81 6.47 -1.55
N TRP A 210 -6.40 6.02 -0.44
CA TRP A 210 -7.30 4.87 -0.42
C TRP A 210 -8.65 5.14 0.23
N SER A 211 -9.68 4.40 -0.16
CA SER A 211 -11.05 4.59 0.33
C SER A 211 -11.85 3.30 0.29
N SER A 212 -12.72 3.07 1.27
CA SER A 212 -13.78 2.06 1.15
C SER A 212 -14.94 2.58 0.30
N VAL A 213 -15.74 1.67 -0.27
CA VAL A 213 -16.91 1.99 -1.14
C VAL A 213 -17.91 2.92 -0.45
N GLN A 214 -18.06 2.80 0.87
CA GLN A 214 -19.04 3.55 1.65
C GLN A 214 -18.49 4.85 2.23
N ASP A 215 -17.20 5.14 2.06
CA ASP A 215 -16.64 6.35 2.64
C ASP A 215 -17.21 7.59 1.98
N PHE A 216 -17.54 8.58 2.81
CA PHE A 216 -17.74 9.91 2.27
C PHE A 216 -16.38 10.55 1.94
N VAL A 217 -16.33 11.20 0.78
CA VAL A 217 -15.16 11.93 0.31
C VAL A 217 -15.63 13.23 -0.35
N ASP A 218 -15.09 14.36 0.10
CA ASP A 218 -15.21 15.62 -0.63
C ASP A 218 -14.32 15.56 -1.89
N VAL A 219 -14.96 15.31 -3.03
CA VAL A 219 -14.27 15.10 -4.32
C VAL A 219 -13.51 16.35 -4.75
N ALA A 220 -14.05 17.55 -4.51
CA ALA A 220 -13.40 18.80 -4.93
C ALA A 220 -12.12 19.04 -4.13
N ASN A 221 -12.19 18.86 -2.82
CA ASN A 221 -11.02 19.02 -1.96
C ASN A 221 -9.98 17.93 -2.20
N LEU A 222 -10.39 16.67 -2.40
CA LEU A 222 -9.47 15.59 -2.74
C LEU A 222 -8.77 15.84 -4.07
N LYS A 223 -9.50 16.33 -5.08
CA LYS A 223 -8.92 16.71 -6.37
C LYS A 223 -7.85 17.78 -6.21
N THR A 224 -8.13 18.83 -5.44
CA THR A 224 -7.16 19.88 -5.12
C THR A 224 -5.93 19.29 -4.42
N PHE A 225 -6.11 18.40 -3.45
CA PHE A 225 -5.02 17.72 -2.78
C PHE A 225 -4.08 17.01 -3.78
N ILE A 226 -4.65 16.22 -4.69
CA ILE A 226 -3.88 15.44 -5.68
C ILE A 226 -3.10 16.36 -6.62
N LEU A 227 -3.74 17.42 -7.12
CA LEU A 227 -3.11 18.38 -8.03
C LEU A 227 -1.96 19.15 -7.36
N GLU A 228 -2.09 19.48 -6.08
CA GLU A 228 -1.09 20.23 -5.32
C GLU A 228 0.18 19.41 -5.00
N PHE A 229 0.06 18.09 -4.83
CA PHE A 229 1.22 17.21 -4.67
C PHE A 229 1.79 16.72 -6.00
N GLY A 230 0.96 16.64 -7.04
CA GLY A 230 1.36 16.21 -8.37
C GLY A 230 1.12 14.73 -8.63
N PHE A 231 0.90 14.40 -9.91
CA PHE A 231 0.57 13.04 -10.35
C PHE A 231 1.71 12.04 -10.21
N ASP A 232 2.95 12.52 -10.05
CA ASP A 232 4.14 11.71 -9.78
C ASP A 232 4.35 11.42 -8.29
N ARG A 233 3.46 11.93 -7.44
CA ARG A 233 3.51 11.75 -5.99
C ARG A 233 2.30 11.01 -5.43
N VAL A 234 1.30 10.68 -6.24
CA VAL A 234 0.04 10.13 -5.75
C VAL A 234 -0.37 8.89 -6.52
N TYR A 235 -0.47 7.77 -5.80
CA TYR A 235 -1.21 6.60 -6.23
C TYR A 235 -2.66 6.69 -5.76
N LEU A 236 -3.57 6.20 -6.60
CA LEU A 236 -5.00 6.20 -6.32
C LEU A 236 -5.52 4.76 -6.21
N ASP A 237 -5.94 4.38 -5.01
CA ASP A 237 -6.41 3.05 -4.58
C ASP A 237 -7.86 3.20 -4.07
N VAL A 238 -8.77 3.61 -4.94
CA VAL A 238 -10.14 4.01 -4.55
C VAL A 238 -11.21 3.31 -5.40
N PRO A 239 -12.46 3.21 -4.89
CA PRO A 239 -13.58 2.63 -5.64
C PRO A 239 -13.81 3.35 -6.96
N LYS A 240 -14.27 2.59 -7.97
CA LYS A 240 -14.45 3.08 -9.34
C LYS A 240 -15.30 4.36 -9.42
N ASP A 241 -16.39 4.41 -8.65
CA ASP A 241 -17.28 5.57 -8.60
C ASP A 241 -16.58 6.84 -8.11
N LEU A 242 -15.64 6.74 -7.16
CA LEU A 242 -14.86 7.88 -6.69
C LEU A 242 -13.80 8.26 -7.71
N GLU A 243 -13.12 7.27 -8.31
CA GLU A 243 -12.16 7.50 -9.40
C GLU A 243 -12.81 8.30 -10.55
N ASP A 244 -13.99 7.89 -11.00
CA ASP A 244 -14.71 8.53 -12.11
C ASP A 244 -15.12 9.96 -11.77
N LYS A 245 -15.51 10.23 -10.53
CA LYS A 245 -15.86 11.58 -10.05
C LYS A 245 -14.66 12.52 -9.98
N LEU A 246 -13.46 12.01 -9.67
CA LEU A 246 -12.24 12.82 -9.59
C LEU A 246 -11.85 13.39 -10.97
N ASN A 247 -12.14 12.67 -12.06
CA ASN A 247 -11.88 13.07 -13.44
C ASN A 247 -10.46 13.69 -13.61
N LEU A 248 -9.47 12.89 -13.20
CA LEU A 248 -8.03 13.14 -13.30
C LEU A 248 -7.46 12.34 -14.47
#